data_AF-A0A7V9N5N4-F1
#
_entry.id   AF-A0A7V9N5N4-F1
#
_cell.length_a   1.000
_cell.length_b   1.000
_cell.length_c   1.000
_cell.angle_alpha   90.00
_cell.angle_beta   90.00
_cell.angle_gamma   90.00
#
_symmetry.space_group_name_H-M   'P 1'
#
loop_
_entity.id
_entity.type
_entity.pdbx_description
1 polymer ?
#
loop_
_entity_poly.entity_id
_entity_poly.type
_entity_poly.pdbx_seq_one_letter_code
_entity_poly.pdbx_strand_id
1 'polypeptide(L)'
;MSELTTLHPYDPAFVARYVAAVKGELAPGELLAAAPQWAEREIARAQSGYARAGSGSETGANAVSYGLARLLGATEPVFFVPGLGFTQLEAKVDRGIGMLLRPPSRLFSDAGLETAAARVLPIRLDASGGLMGGAVMPPALAPRFRDLLEQRMDRLARRMAEAEMDAPAYVGILLEAATYAAERGLGLYEAADAVAPGMAESYPPGMRLVAPDRKRLDRELRQRLEAAARPPREPGLIARLMGRGAPPARGKEAENGRRWGGNTDVTPPPERPE
;
A
#
# COMPACT_ATOMS: atom_id res chain seq x y z
N MET A 1 -8.42 16.23 -1.32
CA MET A 1 -7.95 15.36 -2.42
C MET A 1 -7.62 14.01 -1.83
N SER A 2 -8.05 12.90 -2.42
CA SER A 2 -7.58 11.58 -1.97
C SER A 2 -6.11 11.44 -2.36
N GLU A 3 -5.28 10.94 -1.45
CA GLU A 3 -3.87 10.64 -1.73
C GLU A 3 -3.74 9.73 -2.97
N LEU A 4 -2.77 10.03 -3.84
CA LEU A 4 -2.46 9.17 -4.98
C LEU A 4 -1.46 8.12 -4.51
N THR A 5 -1.98 6.95 -4.15
CA THR A 5 -1.11 5.87 -3.65
C THR A 5 -0.73 4.91 -4.77
N THR A 6 0.50 4.43 -4.70
CA THR A 6 1.12 3.54 -5.68
C THR A 6 1.82 2.40 -4.96
N LEU A 7 1.86 1.22 -5.60
CA LEU A 7 2.67 0.09 -5.17
C LEU A 7 3.78 -0.14 -6.20
N HIS A 8 5.01 -0.21 -5.69
CA HIS A 8 6.21 -0.41 -6.49
C HIS A 8 6.80 -1.78 -6.15
N PRO A 9 6.91 -2.71 -7.12
CA PRO A 9 7.74 -3.89 -6.96
C PRO A 9 9.17 -3.47 -6.64
N TYR A 10 9.82 -4.20 -5.74
CA TYR A 10 11.22 -3.94 -5.41
C TYR A 10 12.01 -5.23 -5.19
N ASP A 11 13.26 -5.20 -5.62
CA ASP A 11 14.30 -6.18 -5.27
C ASP A 11 15.12 -5.60 -4.10
N PRO A 12 15.29 -6.33 -2.98
CA PRO A 12 16.19 -5.92 -1.90
C PRO A 12 17.61 -5.54 -2.38
N ALA A 13 18.14 -6.18 -3.42
CA ALA A 13 19.44 -5.84 -3.99
C ALA A 13 19.44 -4.44 -4.64
N PHE A 14 18.33 -4.06 -5.30
CA PHE A 14 18.17 -2.71 -5.83
C PHE A 14 18.16 -1.67 -4.71
N VAL A 15 17.47 -1.96 -3.61
CA VAL A 15 17.40 -1.06 -2.44
C VAL A 15 18.78 -0.88 -1.81
N ALA A 16 19.58 -1.95 -1.67
CA ALA A 16 20.95 -1.87 -1.19
C ALA A 16 21.82 -0.95 -2.07
N ARG A 17 21.72 -1.09 -3.40
CA ARG A 17 22.43 -0.22 -4.34
C ARG A 17 21.94 1.23 -4.26
N TYR A 18 20.62 1.43 -4.10
CA TYR A 18 20.04 2.75 -3.91
C TYR A 18 20.62 3.43 -2.67
N VAL A 19 20.65 2.72 -1.53
CA VAL A 19 21.24 3.24 -0.28
C VAL A 19 22.72 3.54 -0.45
N ALA A 20 23.49 2.68 -1.13
CA ALA A 20 24.89 2.96 -1.45
C ALA A 20 25.04 4.26 -2.25
N ALA A 21 24.19 4.51 -3.25
CA ALA A 21 24.22 5.77 -4.01
C ALA A 21 23.83 6.98 -3.17
N VAL A 22 22.83 6.85 -2.28
CA VAL A 22 22.45 7.90 -1.32
C VAL A 22 23.57 8.22 -0.33
N LYS A 23 24.42 7.25 -0.01
CA LYS A 23 25.62 7.45 0.82
C LYS A 23 26.83 7.96 0.02
N GLY A 24 26.74 8.03 -1.31
CA GLY A 24 27.84 8.41 -2.19
C GLY A 24 28.85 7.28 -2.46
N GLU A 25 28.50 6.04 -2.12
CA GLU A 25 29.32 4.84 -2.29
C GLU A 25 29.14 4.18 -3.68
N LEU A 26 28.13 4.60 -4.43
CA LEU A 26 27.82 4.13 -5.79
C LEU A 26 27.48 5.33 -6.68
N ALA A 27 27.96 5.34 -7.93
CA ALA A 27 27.58 6.40 -8.85
C ALA A 27 26.09 6.27 -9.26
N PRO A 28 25.29 7.36 -9.23
CA PRO A 28 23.86 7.31 -9.55
C PRO A 28 23.54 6.72 -10.93
N GLY A 29 24.40 6.98 -11.92
CA GLY A 29 24.24 6.45 -13.28
C GLY A 29 24.30 4.93 -13.36
N GLU A 30 24.92 4.26 -12.37
CA GLU A 30 24.96 2.79 -12.31
C GLU A 30 23.63 2.18 -11.88
N LEU A 31 22.78 2.92 -11.14
CA LEU A 31 21.46 2.45 -10.73
C LEU A 31 20.51 2.33 -11.92
N LEU A 32 20.57 3.28 -12.84
CA LEU A 32 19.68 3.36 -13.99
C LEU A 32 20.45 3.80 -15.24
N ALA A 33 21.16 2.84 -15.84
CA ALA A 33 21.98 3.07 -17.03
C ALA A 33 21.17 3.60 -18.24
N ALA A 34 19.87 3.33 -18.30
CA ALA A 34 18.99 3.81 -19.36
C ALA A 34 18.67 5.31 -19.27
N ALA A 35 18.81 5.93 -18.08
CA ALA A 35 18.52 7.35 -17.87
C ALA A 35 19.44 7.96 -16.78
N PRO A 36 20.76 7.97 -16.98
CA PRO A 36 21.75 8.28 -15.94
C PRO A 36 21.60 9.69 -15.39
N GLN A 37 21.41 10.70 -16.26
CA GLN A 37 21.23 12.10 -15.83
C GLN A 37 19.95 12.31 -15.00
N TRP A 38 18.91 11.53 -15.24
CA TRP A 38 17.68 11.61 -14.45
C TRP A 38 17.90 10.97 -13.08
N ALA A 39 18.56 9.81 -13.03
CA ALA A 39 18.93 9.14 -11.79
C ALA A 39 19.86 10.00 -10.92
N GLU A 40 20.83 10.68 -11.52
CA GLU A 40 21.71 11.65 -10.83
C GLU A 40 20.91 12.74 -10.11
N ARG A 41 19.89 13.31 -10.78
CA ARG A 41 19.05 14.35 -10.17
C ARG A 41 18.21 13.81 -9.01
N GLU A 42 17.63 12.62 -9.16
CA GLU A 42 16.83 11.99 -8.09
C GLU A 42 17.72 11.58 -6.90
N ILE A 43 18.92 11.03 -7.15
CA ILE A 43 19.87 10.70 -6.09
C ILE A 43 20.41 11.96 -5.40
N ALA A 44 20.71 13.04 -6.12
CA ALA A 44 21.15 14.30 -5.49
C ALA A 44 20.09 14.86 -4.52
N ARG A 45 18.80 14.75 -4.88
CA ARG A 45 17.68 15.09 -3.98
C ARG A 45 17.64 14.18 -2.76
N ALA A 46 17.79 12.87 -2.97
CA ALA A 46 17.81 11.89 -1.88
C ALA A 46 19.02 12.07 -0.95
N GLN A 47 20.21 12.35 -1.47
CA GLN A 47 21.42 12.66 -0.69
C GLN A 47 21.21 13.91 0.17
N SER A 48 20.64 14.97 -0.40
CA SER A 48 20.28 16.18 0.34
C SER A 48 19.24 15.88 1.43
N GLY A 49 18.28 15.00 1.14
CA GLY A 49 17.29 14.52 2.11
C GLY A 49 17.93 13.72 3.24
N TYR A 50 18.83 12.81 2.89
CA TYR A 50 19.56 11.96 3.82
C TYR A 50 20.41 12.76 4.81
N ALA A 51 21.13 13.77 4.34
CA ALA A 51 21.88 14.69 5.20
C ALA A 51 20.99 15.40 6.23
N ARG A 52 19.77 15.81 5.84
CA ARG A 52 18.78 16.40 6.77
C ARG A 52 18.15 15.35 7.68
N ALA A 53 17.91 14.14 7.20
CA ALA A 53 17.37 13.05 8.01
C ALA A 53 18.32 12.70 9.16
N GLY A 54 19.64 12.77 8.93
CA GLY A 54 20.66 12.57 9.97
C GLY A 54 20.56 13.55 11.15
N SER A 55 19.95 14.73 10.96
CA SER A 55 19.68 15.70 12.03
C SER A 55 18.24 15.66 12.56
N GLY A 56 17.46 14.63 12.23
CA GLY A 56 16.09 14.47 12.72
C GLY A 56 14.99 15.03 11.80
N SER A 57 15.32 15.44 10.56
CA SER A 57 14.32 16.01 9.65
C SER A 57 13.46 14.93 8.97
N GLU A 58 12.17 14.91 9.30
CA GLU A 58 11.18 14.04 8.67
C GLU A 58 11.03 14.32 7.17
N THR A 59 10.99 15.60 6.76
CA THR A 59 10.99 15.97 5.33
C THR A 59 12.24 15.47 4.61
N GLY A 60 13.39 15.40 5.30
CA GLY A 60 14.59 14.77 4.78
C GLY A 60 14.42 13.27 4.54
N ALA A 61 13.86 12.56 5.52
CA ALA A 61 13.58 11.13 5.45
C ALA A 61 12.53 10.80 4.36
N ASN A 62 11.49 11.64 4.23
CA ASN A 62 10.49 11.53 3.18
C ASN A 62 11.11 11.68 1.79
N ALA A 63 12.05 12.60 1.60
CA ALA A 63 12.77 12.73 0.31
C ALA A 63 13.59 11.48 -0.06
N VAL A 64 14.19 10.78 0.92
CA VAL A 64 14.88 9.50 0.68
C VAL A 64 13.87 8.43 0.24
N SER A 65 12.82 8.23 1.04
CA SER A 65 11.81 7.21 0.74
C SER A 65 11.06 7.47 -0.59
N TYR A 66 10.80 8.73 -0.92
CA TYR A 66 10.25 9.16 -2.19
C TYR A 66 11.20 8.88 -3.37
N GLY A 67 12.49 9.20 -3.21
CA GLY A 67 13.50 8.93 -4.24
C GLY A 67 13.60 7.46 -4.61
N LEU A 68 13.43 6.55 -3.64
CA LEU A 68 13.33 5.12 -3.92
C LEU A 68 12.12 4.79 -4.82
N ALA A 69 10.93 5.30 -4.49
CA ALA A 69 9.71 5.07 -5.28
C ALA A 69 9.89 5.48 -6.75
N ARG A 70 10.51 6.65 -6.96
CA ARG A 70 10.80 7.20 -8.29
C ARG A 70 11.69 6.26 -9.10
N LEU A 71 12.79 5.81 -8.51
CA LEU A 71 13.75 4.93 -9.17
C LEU A 71 13.19 3.54 -9.43
N LEU A 72 12.39 2.99 -8.50
CA LEU A 72 11.65 1.75 -8.72
C LEU A 72 10.67 1.90 -9.89
N GLY A 73 9.95 3.02 -9.98
CA GLY A 73 9.03 3.28 -11.09
C GLY A 73 9.70 3.43 -12.48
N ALA A 74 11.02 3.63 -12.53
CA ALA A 74 11.79 3.62 -13.77
C ALA A 74 12.28 2.22 -14.18
N THR A 75 12.18 1.22 -13.30
CA THR A 75 12.71 -0.14 -13.50
C THR A 75 11.61 -1.19 -13.53
N GLU A 76 10.57 -1.00 -12.73
CA GLU A 76 9.45 -1.92 -12.55
C GLU A 76 8.12 -1.23 -12.90
N PRO A 77 7.04 -2.00 -13.22
CA PRO A 77 5.72 -1.42 -13.38
C PRO A 77 5.23 -0.79 -12.07
N VAL A 78 4.54 0.34 -12.18
CA VAL A 78 3.91 1.03 -11.05
C VAL A 78 2.44 0.69 -11.01
N PHE A 79 1.96 0.12 -9.91
CA PHE A 79 0.55 -0.22 -9.73
C PHE A 79 -0.15 0.91 -8.99
N PHE A 80 -1.06 1.61 -9.68
CA PHE A 80 -1.82 2.70 -9.07
C PHE A 80 -2.98 2.14 -8.25
N VAL A 81 -3.06 2.52 -6.97
CA VAL A 81 -4.11 2.08 -6.03
C VAL A 81 -4.85 3.30 -5.49
N PRO A 82 -5.94 3.74 -6.15
CA PRO A 82 -6.56 5.03 -5.87
C PRO A 82 -7.12 5.09 -4.45
N GLY A 83 -6.62 6.03 -3.65
CA GLY A 83 -7.16 6.39 -2.33
C GLY A 83 -7.01 5.35 -1.22
N LEU A 84 -6.48 4.15 -1.50
CA LEU A 84 -6.19 3.12 -0.50
C LEU A 84 -4.91 2.38 -0.87
N GLY A 85 -3.74 2.81 -0.37
CA GLY A 85 -2.57 1.94 -0.35
C GLY A 85 -2.61 0.91 0.78
N PHE A 86 -1.53 0.16 1.00
CA PHE A 86 -1.40 -0.79 2.11
C PHE A 86 -1.74 -0.20 3.47
N THR A 87 -1.26 1.00 3.78
CA THR A 87 -1.50 1.65 5.08
C THR A 87 -3.01 1.87 5.29
N GLN A 88 -3.70 2.39 4.28
CA GLN A 88 -5.12 2.69 4.37
C GLN A 88 -5.99 1.43 4.27
N LEU A 89 -5.58 0.45 3.46
CA LEU A 89 -6.20 -0.85 3.34
C LEU A 89 -6.17 -1.60 4.68
N GLU A 90 -5.04 -1.59 5.38
CA GLU A 90 -4.89 -2.15 6.72
C GLU A 90 -5.82 -1.46 7.72
N ALA A 91 -5.83 -0.14 7.72
CA ALA A 91 -6.57 0.64 8.71
C ALA A 91 -8.10 0.51 8.54
N LYS A 92 -8.59 0.54 7.30
CA LYS A 92 -10.02 0.73 6.99
C LYS A 92 -10.73 -0.55 6.58
N VAL A 93 -10.02 -1.54 6.02
CA VAL A 93 -10.65 -2.64 5.30
C VAL A 93 -10.23 -4.00 5.87
N ASP A 94 -8.93 -4.28 5.94
CA ASP A 94 -8.41 -5.56 6.41
C ASP A 94 -7.16 -5.39 7.28
N ARG A 95 -7.38 -5.29 8.59
CA ARG A 95 -6.30 -5.24 9.59
C ARG A 95 -5.36 -6.45 9.55
N GLY A 96 -5.81 -7.58 8.99
CA GLY A 96 -5.01 -8.80 8.93
C GLY A 96 -3.78 -8.67 8.03
N ILE A 97 -3.78 -7.76 7.05
CA ILE A 97 -2.61 -7.56 6.19
C ILE A 97 -1.44 -6.92 6.95
N GLY A 98 -1.70 -6.23 8.07
CA GLY A 98 -0.67 -5.57 8.89
C GLY A 98 0.43 -6.53 9.37
N MET A 99 0.12 -7.82 9.53
CA MET A 99 1.10 -8.85 9.87
C MET A 99 2.14 -9.07 8.76
N LEU A 100 1.80 -8.74 7.51
CA LEU A 100 2.67 -8.87 6.34
C LEU A 100 3.47 -7.59 6.05
N LEU A 101 3.04 -6.47 6.62
CA LEU A 101 3.65 -5.17 6.39
C LEU A 101 4.81 -4.93 7.37
N ARG A 102 5.79 -4.15 6.93
CA ARG A 102 6.91 -3.66 7.70
C ARG A 102 7.02 -2.14 7.51
N PRO A 103 7.54 -1.41 8.48
CA PRO A 103 7.82 0.01 8.28
C PRO A 103 8.96 0.18 7.27
N PRO A 104 8.97 1.27 6.48
CA PRO A 104 10.05 1.54 5.53
C PRO A 104 11.41 1.70 6.22
N SER A 105 11.47 2.15 7.47
CA SER A 105 12.70 2.19 8.26
C SER A 105 13.47 0.87 8.28
N ARG A 106 12.74 -0.26 8.34
CA ARG A 106 13.36 -1.59 8.29
C ARG A 106 13.99 -1.88 6.94
N LEU A 107 13.32 -1.52 5.85
CA LEU A 107 13.83 -1.69 4.48
C LEU A 107 15.16 -0.96 4.29
N PHE A 108 15.24 0.29 4.75
CA PHE A 108 16.46 1.09 4.61
C PHE A 108 17.56 0.67 5.59
N SER A 109 17.22 0.30 6.83
CA SER A 109 18.20 -0.22 7.79
C SER A 109 18.81 -1.55 7.33
N ASP A 110 18.00 -2.47 6.81
CA ASP A 110 18.48 -3.75 6.27
C ASP A 110 19.39 -3.53 5.04
N ALA A 111 19.20 -2.43 4.32
CA ALA A 111 20.03 -1.98 3.20
C ALA A 111 21.27 -1.15 3.61
N GLY A 112 21.50 -0.93 4.91
CA GLY A 112 22.70 -0.28 5.43
C GLY A 112 22.59 1.25 5.64
N LEU A 113 21.39 1.82 5.64
CA LEU A 113 21.18 3.22 6.00
C LEU A 113 21.34 3.42 7.51
N GLU A 114 22.03 4.49 7.91
CA GLU A 114 22.34 4.77 9.31
C GLU A 114 21.07 4.88 10.16
N THR A 115 21.14 4.28 11.36
CA THR A 115 19.99 4.16 12.27
C THR A 115 19.37 5.51 12.63
N ALA A 116 20.17 6.59 12.70
CA ALA A 116 19.66 7.92 13.01
C ALA A 116 18.70 8.43 11.93
N ALA A 117 19.05 8.33 10.65
CA ALA A 117 18.19 8.73 9.55
C ALA A 117 17.00 7.77 9.38
N ALA A 118 17.21 6.47 9.57
CA ALA A 118 16.15 5.47 9.44
C ALA A 118 15.06 5.61 10.52
N ARG A 119 15.39 6.08 11.72
CA ARG A 119 14.43 6.27 12.82
C ARG A 119 13.42 7.38 12.59
N VAL A 120 13.75 8.35 11.73
CA VAL A 120 12.87 9.48 11.40
C VAL A 120 11.92 9.12 10.26
N LEU A 121 12.10 7.95 9.62
CA LEU A 121 11.21 7.52 8.57
C LEU A 121 9.80 7.23 9.14
N PRO A 122 8.77 7.68 8.43
CA PRO A 122 7.39 7.48 8.84
C PRO A 122 7.05 5.98 8.87
N ILE A 123 6.24 5.58 9.84
CA ILE A 123 5.82 4.18 9.98
C ILE A 123 4.71 3.83 8.98
N ARG A 124 3.92 4.84 8.58
CA ARG A 124 2.70 4.76 7.77
C ARG A 124 2.63 6.00 6.87
N LEU A 125 1.91 5.90 5.75
CA LEU A 125 1.56 7.11 5.00
C LEU A 125 0.75 8.06 5.88
N ASP A 126 1.13 9.34 5.87
CA ASP A 126 0.40 10.41 6.52
C ASP A 126 -0.22 11.34 5.47
N ALA A 127 -1.54 11.51 5.54
CA ALA A 127 -2.32 12.36 4.64
C ALA A 127 -1.95 13.85 4.73
N SER A 128 -1.29 14.27 5.81
CA SER A 128 -0.67 15.59 5.93
C SER A 128 0.82 15.63 5.55
N GLY A 129 1.47 14.47 5.42
CA GLY A 129 2.92 14.34 5.28
C GLY A 129 3.48 14.52 3.86
N GLY A 130 2.60 14.49 2.84
CA GLY A 130 2.95 14.72 1.44
C GLY A 130 3.73 13.58 0.79
N LEU A 131 4.71 13.93 -0.06
CA LEU A 131 5.51 13.00 -0.87
C LEU A 131 6.36 12.07 0.02
N MET A 132 5.95 10.82 0.20
CA MET A 132 6.61 9.90 1.13
C MET A 132 6.45 8.42 0.75
N GLY A 133 7.40 7.61 1.20
CA GLY A 133 7.27 6.16 1.26
C GLY A 133 6.39 5.69 2.41
N GLY A 134 5.67 4.61 2.17
CA GLY A 134 4.75 3.98 3.11
C GLY A 134 5.21 2.58 3.52
N ALA A 135 4.24 1.76 3.88
CA ALA A 135 4.47 0.40 4.34
C ALA A 135 5.11 -0.46 3.25
N VAL A 136 5.91 -1.44 3.68
CA VAL A 136 6.62 -2.35 2.77
C VAL A 136 6.22 -3.78 3.04
N MET A 137 6.11 -4.56 1.97
CA MET A 137 5.92 -6.01 2.02
C MET A 137 7.19 -6.69 1.53
N PRO A 138 7.89 -7.45 2.40
CA PRO A 138 9.06 -8.23 2.01
C PRO A 138 8.75 -9.26 0.91
N PRO A 139 9.71 -9.60 0.03
CA PRO A 139 9.51 -10.57 -1.04
C PRO A 139 8.96 -11.92 -0.56
N ALA A 140 9.47 -12.43 0.57
CA ALA A 140 9.04 -13.69 1.16
C ALA A 140 7.55 -13.71 1.58
N LEU A 141 6.91 -12.54 1.70
CA LEU A 141 5.51 -12.40 2.11
C LEU A 141 4.57 -12.09 0.94
N ALA A 142 5.08 -11.75 -0.25
CA ALA A 142 4.26 -11.47 -1.41
C ALA A 142 3.36 -12.66 -1.83
N PRO A 143 3.84 -13.93 -1.85
CA PRO A 143 2.96 -15.08 -2.13
C PRO A 143 1.84 -15.21 -1.11
N ARG A 144 2.17 -15.05 0.19
CA ARG A 144 1.17 -15.12 1.27
C ARG A 144 0.14 -14.00 1.17
N PHE A 145 0.54 -12.81 0.72
CA PHE A 145 -0.41 -11.72 0.50
C PHE A 145 -1.37 -12.03 -0.64
N ARG A 146 -0.87 -12.54 -1.77
CA ARG A 146 -1.72 -13.02 -2.87
C ARG A 146 -2.74 -14.04 -2.36
N ASP A 147 -2.28 -15.05 -1.62
CA ASP A 147 -3.15 -16.10 -1.08
C ASP A 147 -4.21 -15.51 -0.11
N LEU A 148 -3.84 -14.51 0.71
CA LEU A 148 -4.81 -13.81 1.57
C LEU A 148 -5.85 -13.03 0.76
N LEU A 149 -5.44 -12.34 -0.31
CA LEU A 149 -6.36 -11.62 -1.19
C LEU A 149 -7.38 -12.60 -1.80
N GLU A 150 -6.93 -13.76 -2.26
CA GLU A 150 -7.80 -14.80 -2.83
C GLU A 150 -8.77 -15.39 -1.80
N GLN A 151 -8.25 -15.75 -0.61
CA GLN A 151 -9.05 -16.33 0.48
C GLN A 151 -10.12 -15.37 1.00
N ARG A 152 -9.83 -14.06 1.00
CA ARG A 152 -10.71 -13.04 1.58
C ARG A 152 -11.40 -12.19 0.53
N MET A 153 -11.29 -12.57 -0.74
CA MET A 153 -11.71 -11.78 -1.89
C MET A 153 -13.15 -11.27 -1.78
N ASP A 154 -14.09 -12.16 -1.42
CA ASP A 154 -15.50 -11.80 -1.33
C ASP A 154 -15.75 -10.75 -0.22
N ARG A 155 -15.06 -10.90 0.93
CA ARG A 155 -15.12 -9.93 2.04
C ARG A 155 -14.50 -8.60 1.63
N LEU A 156 -13.34 -8.63 0.98
CA LEU A 156 -12.66 -7.42 0.49
C LEU A 156 -13.53 -6.67 -0.52
N ALA A 157 -14.09 -7.37 -1.52
CA ALA A 157 -14.95 -6.77 -2.53
C ALA A 157 -16.18 -6.09 -1.91
N ARG A 158 -16.82 -6.74 -0.92
CA ARG A 158 -17.93 -6.12 -0.18
C ARG A 158 -17.51 -4.85 0.56
N ARG A 159 -16.39 -4.89 1.29
CA ARG A 159 -15.87 -3.72 2.02
C ARG A 159 -15.49 -2.56 1.10
N MET A 160 -14.95 -2.86 -0.08
CA MET A 160 -14.66 -1.86 -1.11
C MET A 160 -15.94 -1.20 -1.62
N ALA A 161 -16.98 -1.99 -1.87
CA ALA A 161 -18.27 -1.45 -2.29
C ALA A 161 -18.94 -0.60 -1.20
N GLU A 162 -18.84 -1.02 0.08
CA GLU A 162 -19.28 -0.23 1.23
C GLU A 162 -18.52 1.11 1.36
N ALA A 163 -17.26 1.15 0.90
CA ALA A 163 -16.44 2.37 0.83
C ALA A 163 -16.64 3.16 -0.48
N GLU A 164 -17.70 2.86 -1.25
CA GLU A 164 -18.03 3.50 -2.54
C GLU A 164 -16.94 3.36 -3.62
N MET A 165 -16.09 2.35 -3.52
CA MET A 165 -15.03 2.08 -4.49
C MET A 165 -15.46 1.07 -5.56
N ASP A 166 -14.80 1.13 -6.71
CA ASP A 166 -14.90 0.10 -7.74
C ASP A 166 -14.19 -1.19 -7.27
N ALA A 167 -14.95 -2.03 -6.56
CA ALA A 167 -14.44 -3.26 -5.96
C ALA A 167 -13.75 -4.19 -6.98
N PRO A 168 -14.33 -4.51 -8.16
CA PRO A 168 -13.62 -5.27 -9.18
C PRO A 168 -12.29 -4.65 -9.58
N ALA A 169 -12.27 -3.37 -9.97
CA ALA A 169 -11.03 -2.74 -10.44
C ALA A 169 -9.95 -2.70 -9.34
N TYR A 170 -10.36 -2.37 -8.10
CA TYR A 170 -9.44 -2.21 -6.98
C TYR A 170 -8.88 -3.55 -6.47
N VAL A 171 -9.73 -4.56 -6.24
CA VAL A 171 -9.24 -5.89 -5.84
C VAL A 171 -8.41 -6.52 -6.97
N GLY A 172 -8.81 -6.26 -8.21
CA GLY A 172 -8.08 -6.66 -9.41
C GLY A 172 -6.64 -6.15 -9.45
N ILE A 173 -6.43 -4.85 -9.23
CA ILE A 173 -5.08 -4.26 -9.27
C ILE A 173 -4.20 -4.77 -8.12
N LEU A 174 -4.77 -5.04 -6.93
CA LEU A 174 -4.03 -5.63 -5.81
C LEU A 174 -3.59 -7.07 -6.12
N LEU A 175 -4.47 -7.88 -6.71
CA LEU A 175 -4.14 -9.23 -7.15
C LEU A 175 -3.05 -9.21 -8.23
N GLU A 176 -3.12 -8.28 -9.18
CA GLU A 176 -2.11 -8.13 -10.23
C GLU A 176 -0.74 -7.75 -9.65
N ALA A 177 -0.69 -6.76 -8.76
CA ALA A 177 0.53 -6.34 -8.09
C ALA A 177 1.15 -7.48 -7.25
N ALA A 178 0.32 -8.17 -6.47
CA ALA A 178 0.75 -9.29 -5.63
C ALA A 178 1.25 -10.48 -6.47
N THR A 179 0.57 -10.80 -7.56
CA THR A 179 0.97 -11.87 -8.49
C THR A 179 2.29 -11.52 -9.17
N TYR A 180 2.41 -10.31 -9.71
CA TYR A 180 3.64 -9.83 -10.34
C TYR A 180 4.85 -9.95 -9.41
N ALA A 181 4.69 -9.49 -8.17
CA ALA A 181 5.74 -9.54 -7.17
C ALA A 181 6.08 -10.98 -6.77
N ALA A 182 5.07 -11.82 -6.50
CA ALA A 182 5.27 -13.21 -6.10
C ALA A 182 5.98 -14.04 -7.18
N GLU A 183 5.58 -13.91 -8.45
CA GLU A 183 6.19 -14.64 -9.57
C GLU A 183 7.65 -14.29 -9.82
N ARG A 184 8.07 -13.08 -9.43
CA ARG A 184 9.43 -12.56 -9.65
C ARG A 184 10.29 -12.57 -8.40
N GLY A 185 9.76 -13.01 -7.26
CA GLY A 185 10.46 -12.95 -5.98
C GLY A 185 10.75 -11.52 -5.53
N LEU A 186 9.86 -10.58 -5.84
CA LEU A 186 9.96 -9.16 -5.46
C LEU A 186 9.07 -8.86 -4.24
N GLY A 187 9.41 -7.80 -3.52
CA GLY A 187 8.56 -7.20 -2.51
C GLY A 187 7.65 -6.12 -3.11
N LEU A 188 6.77 -5.55 -2.30
CA LEU A 188 5.94 -4.39 -2.69
C LEU A 188 6.19 -3.22 -1.74
N TYR A 189 6.43 -2.05 -2.30
CA TYR A 189 6.72 -0.82 -1.59
C TYR A 189 5.59 0.19 -1.85
N GLU A 190 4.92 0.65 -0.81
CA GLU A 190 3.91 1.70 -0.91
C GLU A 190 4.56 3.08 -1.02
N ALA A 191 4.01 3.95 -1.87
CA ALA A 191 4.40 5.35 -1.93
C ALA A 191 3.20 6.26 -2.22
N ALA A 192 3.17 7.43 -1.59
CA ALA A 192 2.21 8.49 -1.85
C ALA A 192 2.81 9.52 -2.81
N ASP A 193 2.00 9.91 -3.80
CA ASP A 193 2.24 11.00 -4.74
C ASP A 193 3.56 10.89 -5.55
N ALA A 194 4.19 9.71 -5.57
CA ALA A 194 5.38 9.41 -6.37
C ALA A 194 5.11 9.41 -7.88
N VAL A 195 3.88 9.03 -8.25
CA VAL A 195 3.36 9.01 -9.61
C VAL A 195 1.91 9.46 -9.55
N ALA A 196 1.58 10.49 -10.31
CA ALA A 196 0.23 11.05 -10.40
C ALA A 196 -0.35 10.79 -11.80
N PRO A 197 -1.36 9.89 -11.93
CA PRO A 197 -1.95 9.60 -13.22
C PRO A 197 -2.45 10.87 -13.94
N GLY A 198 -2.05 11.04 -15.20
CA GLY A 198 -2.40 12.21 -16.01
C GLY A 198 -1.45 13.40 -15.87
N MET A 199 -0.47 13.36 -14.96
CA MET A 199 0.56 14.38 -14.78
C MET A 199 1.89 13.84 -15.31
N ALA A 200 2.21 14.11 -16.58
CA ALA A 200 3.37 13.53 -17.26
C ALA A 200 4.70 13.86 -16.57
N GLU A 201 4.81 15.02 -15.90
CA GLU A 201 6.00 15.43 -15.15
C GLU A 201 6.29 14.51 -13.96
N SER A 202 5.25 13.85 -13.44
CA SER A 202 5.37 12.88 -12.35
C SER A 202 5.85 11.51 -12.82
N TYR A 203 6.10 11.27 -14.11
CA TYR A 203 6.44 9.94 -14.60
C TYR A 203 7.96 9.75 -14.68
N PRO A 204 8.54 8.74 -14.01
CA PRO A 204 9.92 8.33 -14.25
C PRO A 204 10.14 7.94 -15.73
N PRO A 205 11.37 8.06 -16.26
CA PRO A 205 11.70 7.63 -17.61
C PRO A 205 11.33 6.16 -17.83
N GLY A 206 10.66 5.86 -18.94
CA GLY A 206 10.28 4.49 -19.30
C GLY A 206 9.20 3.86 -18.41
N MET A 207 8.61 4.62 -17.49
CA MET A 207 7.62 4.10 -16.54
C MET A 207 6.44 3.43 -17.25
N ARG A 208 6.06 2.26 -16.72
CA ARG A 208 4.82 1.59 -17.07
C ARG A 208 3.81 1.71 -15.92
N LEU A 209 2.81 2.57 -16.10
CA LEU A 209 1.69 2.67 -15.16
C LEU A 209 0.66 1.57 -15.43
N VAL A 210 0.31 0.82 -14.39
CA VAL A 210 -0.79 -0.12 -14.38
C VAL A 210 -1.92 0.48 -13.55
N ALA A 211 -2.97 0.93 -14.24
CA ALA A 211 -4.14 1.53 -13.60
C ALA A 211 -5.21 0.46 -13.29
N PRO A 212 -6.04 0.67 -12.25
CA PRO A 212 -7.19 -0.20 -11.99
C PRO A 212 -8.16 -0.14 -13.17
N ASP A 213 -8.45 -1.30 -13.74
CA ASP A 213 -9.45 -1.43 -14.80
C ASP A 213 -10.14 -2.80 -14.70
N ARG A 214 -11.43 -2.78 -14.34
CA ARG A 214 -12.25 -3.99 -14.25
C ARG A 214 -12.39 -4.75 -15.57
N LYS A 215 -12.13 -4.12 -16.71
CA LYS A 215 -12.17 -4.76 -18.04
C LYS A 215 -10.95 -5.63 -18.33
N ARG A 216 -9.85 -5.43 -17.59
CA ARG A 216 -8.63 -6.25 -17.71
C ARG A 216 -8.73 -7.59 -16.98
N LEU A 217 -9.72 -7.73 -16.11
CA LEU A 217 -9.94 -8.96 -15.36
C LEU A 217 -10.55 -10.04 -16.25
N ASP A 218 -10.17 -11.28 -15.97
CA ASP A 218 -10.88 -12.43 -16.50
C ASP A 218 -12.38 -12.34 -16.17
N ARG A 219 -13.21 -12.83 -17.09
CA ARG A 219 -14.66 -12.73 -17.01
C ARG A 219 -15.19 -13.38 -15.74
N GLU A 220 -14.67 -14.53 -15.35
CA GLU A 220 -15.12 -15.26 -14.16
C GLU A 220 -14.77 -14.50 -12.89
N LEU A 221 -13.50 -14.05 -12.78
CA LEU A 221 -13.04 -13.24 -11.65
C LEU A 221 -13.85 -11.96 -11.50
N ARG A 222 -14.08 -11.23 -12.60
CA ARG A 222 -14.89 -10.01 -12.62
C ARG A 222 -16.31 -10.28 -12.11
N GLN A 223 -16.96 -11.32 -12.62
CA GLN A 223 -18.32 -11.68 -12.21
C GLN A 223 -18.40 -12.05 -10.72
N ARG A 224 -17.39 -12.76 -10.21
CA ARG A 224 -17.29 -13.09 -8.78
C ARG A 224 -17.18 -11.84 -7.92
N LEU A 225 -16.28 -10.92 -8.28
CA LEU A 225 -16.09 -9.65 -7.56
C LEU A 225 -17.36 -8.78 -7.61
N GLU A 226 -18.00 -8.67 -8.77
CA GLU A 226 -19.27 -7.96 -8.93
C GLU A 226 -20.39 -8.58 -8.09
N ALA A 227 -20.47 -9.91 -8.03
CA ALA A 227 -21.46 -10.60 -7.22
C ALA A 227 -21.23 -10.38 -5.71
N ALA A 228 -19.98 -10.43 -5.25
CA ALA A 228 -19.61 -10.21 -3.85
C ALA A 228 -19.82 -8.75 -3.41
N ALA A 229 -19.59 -7.80 -4.32
CA ALA A 229 -19.78 -6.37 -4.10
C ALA A 229 -21.26 -5.93 -4.08
N ARG A 230 -22.19 -6.78 -4.52
CA ARG A 230 -23.62 -6.45 -4.48
C ARG A 230 -24.10 -6.31 -3.03
N PRO A 231 -24.86 -5.24 -2.71
CA PRO A 231 -25.48 -5.13 -1.40
C PRO A 231 -26.41 -6.33 -1.17
N PRO A 232 -26.51 -6.84 0.08
CA PRO A 232 -27.44 -7.91 0.39
C PRO A 232 -28.85 -7.47 -0.01
N ARG A 233 -29.56 -8.32 -0.77
CA ARG A 233 -30.96 -8.04 -1.14
C ARG A 233 -31.77 -7.98 0.15
N GLU A 234 -32.19 -6.79 0.55
CA GLU A 234 -33.22 -6.69 1.59
C GLU A 234 -34.46 -7.47 1.12
N PRO A 235 -35.10 -8.27 1.99
CA PRO A 235 -36.38 -8.85 1.64
C PRO A 235 -37.33 -7.70 1.30
N GLY A 236 -37.83 -7.69 0.06
CA GLY A 236 -38.71 -6.65 -0.44
C GLY A 236 -39.95 -6.50 0.45
N LEU A 237 -40.60 -5.34 0.40
CA LEU A 237 -41.74 -4.98 1.26
C LEU A 237 -42.84 -6.08 1.29
N ILE A 238 -43.08 -6.74 0.15
CA ILE A 238 -44.04 -7.83 0.01
C ILE A 238 -43.58 -9.10 0.76
N ALA A 239 -42.29 -9.43 0.74
CA ALA A 239 -41.72 -10.56 1.48
C ALA A 239 -41.75 -10.32 3.01
N ARG A 240 -41.63 -9.04 3.44
CA ARG A 240 -41.83 -8.63 4.84
C ARG A 240 -43.30 -8.71 5.25
N LEU A 241 -44.22 -8.28 4.39
CA LEU A 241 -45.67 -8.32 4.64
C LEU A 241 -46.25 -9.75 4.65
N MET A 242 -45.69 -10.67 3.87
CA MET A 242 -46.17 -12.06 3.79
C MET A 242 -45.58 -13.01 4.85
N GLY A 243 -44.84 -12.50 5.84
CA GLY A 243 -44.28 -13.33 6.93
C GLY A 243 -43.30 -14.43 6.47
N ARG A 244 -42.86 -14.40 5.21
CA ARG A 244 -41.91 -15.37 4.61
C ARG A 244 -40.46 -14.86 4.65
N GLY A 245 -40.15 -13.97 5.57
CA GLY A 245 -38.77 -13.66 5.90
C GLY A 245 -38.12 -14.87 6.56
N ALA A 246 -37.30 -15.61 5.82
CA ALA A 246 -36.40 -16.57 6.44
C ALA A 246 -35.65 -15.86 7.57
N PRO A 247 -35.55 -16.46 8.78
CA PRO A 247 -34.75 -15.86 9.82
C PRO A 247 -33.33 -15.65 9.27
N PRO A 248 -32.66 -14.54 9.61
CA PRO A 248 -31.28 -14.34 9.18
C PRO A 248 -30.51 -15.59 9.55
N ALA A 249 -29.79 -16.16 8.59
CA ALA A 249 -28.82 -17.21 8.88
C ALA A 249 -27.83 -16.61 9.87
N ARG A 250 -28.08 -16.84 11.17
CA ARG A 250 -27.08 -16.72 12.23
C ARG A 250 -26.02 -17.74 11.89
N GLY A 251 -25.05 -17.32 11.08
CA GLY A 251 -23.74 -17.94 11.11
C GLY A 251 -23.30 -17.90 12.57
N LYS A 252 -23.14 -19.07 13.18
CA LYS A 252 -22.43 -19.23 14.44
C LYS A 252 -20.96 -18.85 14.19
N GLU A 253 -20.66 -17.56 14.18
CA GLU A 253 -19.36 -17.07 14.63
C GLU A 253 -19.62 -16.48 16.00
N ALA A 254 -18.99 -17.09 17.01
CA ALA A 254 -19.08 -16.67 18.39
C ALA A 254 -18.83 -15.16 18.50
N GLU A 255 -19.78 -14.49 19.13
CA GLU A 255 -19.66 -13.12 19.61
C GLU A 255 -18.42 -13.01 20.51
N ASN A 256 -17.30 -12.56 19.96
CA ASN A 256 -16.38 -11.71 20.71
C ASN A 256 -16.89 -10.28 20.53
N GLY A 257 -17.83 -9.91 21.40
CA GLY A 257 -18.45 -8.60 21.43
C GLY A 257 -17.42 -7.50 21.64
N ARG A 258 -17.10 -6.77 20.57
CA ARG A 258 -16.70 -5.36 20.64
C ARG A 258 -17.37 -4.63 19.50
N ARG A 259 -18.56 -4.08 19.80
CA ARG A 259 -19.18 -3.03 18.98
C ARG A 259 -18.18 -1.88 18.87
N TRP A 260 -17.79 -1.56 17.65
CA TRP A 260 -16.99 -0.39 17.33
C TRP A 260 -17.87 0.85 17.50
N GLY A 261 -17.69 1.57 18.61
CA GLY A 261 -18.16 2.94 18.79
C GLY A 261 -17.06 3.90 18.36
N GLY A 262 -17.42 4.96 17.64
CA GLY A 262 -16.48 5.96 17.16
C GLY A 262 -15.75 6.72 18.28
N ASN A 263 -14.58 7.25 17.91
CA ASN A 263 -13.72 8.23 18.58
C ASN A 263 -14.27 8.87 19.87
N THR A 264 -14.04 8.22 21.01
CA THR A 264 -13.51 8.74 22.29
C THR A 264 -13.83 7.72 23.38
N ASP A 265 -12.96 6.73 23.57
CA ASP A 265 -12.97 5.90 24.79
C ASP A 265 -11.55 5.90 25.36
N VAL A 266 -11.24 6.96 26.09
CA VAL A 266 -10.09 6.99 26.98
C VAL A 266 -10.55 6.26 28.25
N THR A 267 -10.12 5.01 28.43
CA THR A 267 -10.30 4.33 29.71
C THR A 267 -9.50 5.09 30.76
N PRO A 268 -10.10 5.66 31.81
CA PRO A 268 -9.32 6.31 32.86
C PRO A 268 -8.50 5.25 33.63
N PRO A 269 -7.29 5.58 34.11
CA PRO A 269 -6.48 4.65 34.87
C PRO A 269 -7.16 4.30 36.20
N PRO A 270 -6.99 3.07 36.72
CA PRO A 270 -7.61 2.65 37.97
C PRO A 270 -7.10 3.49 39.14
N GLU A 271 -8.02 3.92 40.00
CA GLU A 271 -7.70 4.62 41.25
C GLU A 271 -6.85 3.71 42.15
N ARG A 272 -5.82 4.29 42.78
CA ARG A 272 -4.96 3.56 43.72
C ARG A 272 -5.74 3.34 45.02
N PRO A 273 -5.69 2.13 45.61
CA PRO A 273 -6.26 1.90 46.93
C PRO A 273 -5.45 2.65 47.99
N GLU A 274 -6.15 3.39 48.85
CA GLU A 274 -5.65 3.88 50.14
C GLU A 274 -5.51 2.74 51.16
#